data_AF-A0A7C3JBK1-F1
#
_entry.id   AF-A0A7C3JBK1-F1
#
_cell.length_a   1.000
_cell.length_b   1.000
_cell.length_c   1.000
_cell.angle_alpha   90.00
_cell.angle_beta   90.00
_cell.angle_gamma   90.00
#
_symmetry.space_group_name_H-M   'P 1'
#
loop_
_entity.id
_entity.type
_entity.pdbx_description
1 polymer ?
#
loop_
_entity_poly.entity_id
_entity_poly.type
_entity_poly.pdbx_seq_one_letter_code
_entity_poly.pdbx_strand_id
1 'polypeptide(L)'
;TSLAAGIGPGSWHIYAGVNPSNVEKAIDLILAEVRRFREEPVSDAELADAKSYLTGILPLQMETNEGVAGALLQMHLYQLGDDFIVRYPDIIHTISKADIQAAAQKYLNHELYVLSIGGPYQA
;
A
#
# COMPACT_ATOMS: atom_id res chain seq x y z
N THR A 1 -4.51 2.56 3.71
CA THR A 1 -4.71 1.83 2.43
C THR A 1 -3.92 0.53 2.50
N SER A 2 -4.38 -0.55 1.88
CA SER A 2 -3.62 -1.81 1.82
C SER A 2 -3.67 -2.41 0.42
N LEU A 3 -2.55 -2.98 -0.03
CA LEU A 3 -2.48 -3.81 -1.24
C LEU A 3 -2.33 -5.26 -0.77
N ALA A 4 -3.30 -6.12 -1.10
CA ALA A 4 -3.07 -7.55 -1.02
C ALA A 4 -2.29 -7.95 -2.29
N ALA A 5 -1.03 -8.31 -2.15
CA ALA A 5 -0.27 -8.97 -3.20
C ALA A 5 -0.03 -10.42 -2.76
N GLY A 6 -0.45 -11.37 -3.57
CA GLY A 6 -0.39 -12.81 -3.28
C GLY A 6 0.12 -13.60 -4.48
N ILE A 7 0.06 -14.93 -4.39
CA ILE A 7 0.27 -15.80 -5.56
C ILE A 7 -0.79 -15.54 -6.65
N GLY A 8 -1.96 -15.02 -6.25
CA GLY A 8 -3.02 -14.59 -7.16
C GLY A 8 -3.23 -13.07 -7.17
N PRO A 9 -4.17 -12.58 -8.01
CA PRO A 9 -4.57 -11.18 -7.99
C PRO A 9 -5.11 -10.83 -6.60
N GLY A 10 -4.63 -9.73 -6.04
CA GLY A 10 -5.18 -9.19 -4.81
C GLY A 10 -5.65 -7.77 -5.02
N SER A 11 -6.64 -7.40 -4.20
CA SER A 11 -7.30 -6.12 -4.27
C SER A 11 -6.51 -5.05 -3.53
N TRP A 12 -6.68 -3.82 -4.00
CA TRP A 12 -6.27 -2.64 -3.26
C TRP A 12 -7.46 -2.05 -2.51
N HIS A 13 -7.23 -1.61 -1.29
CA HIS A 13 -8.27 -1.16 -0.38
C HIS A 13 -7.93 0.20 0.25
N ILE A 14 -8.96 1.04 0.36
CA ILE A 14 -8.97 2.23 1.20
C ILE A 14 -10.00 2.02 2.30
N TYR A 15 -9.63 2.36 3.52
CA TYR A 15 -10.54 2.36 4.67
C TYR A 15 -10.60 3.76 5.24
N ALA A 16 -11.80 4.23 5.56
CA ALA A 16 -12.03 5.52 6.18
C ALA A 16 -13.14 5.40 7.23
N GLY A 17 -12.84 5.82 8.47
CA GLY A 17 -13.83 6.05 9.50
C GLY A 17 -14.20 7.53 9.53
N VAL A 18 -15.46 7.86 9.24
CA VAL A 18 -15.93 9.25 9.15
C VAL A 18 -17.25 9.44 9.89
N ASN A 19 -17.58 10.69 10.21
CA ASN A 19 -18.93 11.03 10.67
C ASN A 19 -19.96 10.60 9.59
N PRO A 20 -21.11 10.00 9.95
CA PRO A 20 -22.13 9.60 9.00
C PRO A 20 -22.56 10.70 8.01
N SER A 21 -22.57 11.97 8.44
CA SER A 21 -22.92 13.10 7.56
C SER A 21 -21.86 13.42 6.49
N ASN A 22 -20.67 12.84 6.58
CA ASN A 22 -19.53 13.11 5.69
C ASN A 22 -19.20 11.94 4.77
N VAL A 23 -20.01 10.88 4.72
CA VAL A 23 -19.72 9.66 3.95
C VAL A 23 -19.52 9.98 2.46
N GLU A 24 -20.46 10.71 1.84
CA GLU A 24 -20.36 11.08 0.42
C GLU A 24 -19.13 11.94 0.14
N LYS A 25 -18.92 12.97 0.96
CA LYS A 25 -17.74 13.83 0.87
C LYS A 25 -16.44 13.02 0.98
N ALA A 26 -16.39 12.02 1.85
CA ALA A 26 -15.23 11.16 2.00
C ALA A 26 -14.99 10.31 0.75
N ILE A 27 -16.04 9.74 0.17
CA ILE A 27 -15.98 8.96 -1.08
C ILE A 27 -15.43 9.83 -2.21
N ASP A 28 -15.96 11.04 -2.39
CA ASP A 28 -15.54 11.96 -3.45
C ASP A 28 -14.07 12.36 -3.31
N LEU A 29 -13.65 12.72 -2.08
CA LEU A 29 -12.26 13.10 -1.82
C LEU A 29 -11.30 11.93 -2.02
N ILE A 30 -11.71 10.72 -1.63
CA ILE A 30 -10.93 9.51 -1.85
C ILE A 30 -10.74 9.24 -3.35
N LEU A 31 -11.82 9.29 -4.15
CA LEU A 31 -11.74 9.03 -5.58
C LEU A 31 -10.94 10.13 -6.30
N ALA A 32 -11.09 11.39 -5.88
CA ALA A 32 -10.28 12.50 -6.37
C ALA A 32 -8.79 12.29 -6.07
N GLU A 33 -8.44 11.83 -4.87
CA GLU A 33 -7.05 11.59 -4.49
C GLU A 33 -6.47 10.40 -5.26
N VAL A 34 -7.23 9.32 -5.46
CA VAL A 34 -6.79 8.20 -6.31
C VAL A 34 -6.55 8.66 -7.75
N ARG A 35 -7.43 9.51 -8.30
CA ARG A 35 -7.22 10.11 -9.63
C ARG A 35 -5.92 10.93 -9.65
N ARG A 36 -5.74 11.83 -8.70
CA ARG A 36 -4.54 12.67 -8.57
C ARG A 36 -3.27 11.83 -8.50
N PHE A 37 -3.27 10.78 -7.68
CA PHE A 37 -2.12 9.88 -7.51
C PHE A 37 -1.75 9.09 -8.77
N ARG A 38 -2.67 8.92 -9.73
CA ARG A 38 -2.37 8.33 -11.05
C ARG A 38 -1.79 9.35 -12.03
N GLU A 39 -2.23 10.59 -11.93
CA GLU A 39 -1.93 11.66 -12.90
C GLU A 39 -0.65 12.43 -12.51
N GLU A 40 -0.41 12.60 -11.22
CA GLU A 40 0.69 13.39 -10.67
C GLU A 40 1.75 12.49 -10.02
N PRO A 41 3.06 12.71 -10.28
CA PRO A 41 4.10 12.01 -9.55
C PRO A 41 4.15 12.48 -8.09
N VAL A 42 4.48 11.57 -7.18
CA VAL A 42 4.72 11.90 -5.76
C VAL A 42 5.86 12.90 -5.59
N SER A 43 5.80 13.68 -4.52
CA SER A 43 6.89 14.60 -4.16
C SER A 43 8.15 13.84 -3.71
N ASP A 44 9.29 14.53 -3.73
CA ASP A 44 10.55 13.95 -3.21
C ASP A 44 10.46 13.68 -1.71
N ALA A 45 9.76 14.54 -0.97
CA ALA A 45 9.54 14.38 0.46
C ALA A 45 8.70 13.12 0.75
N GLU A 46 7.56 12.94 0.09
CA GLU A 46 6.72 11.75 0.27
C GLU A 46 7.47 10.46 -0.08
N LEU A 47 8.26 10.47 -1.15
CA LEU A 47 9.06 9.31 -1.53
C LEU A 47 10.14 9.00 -0.49
N ALA A 48 10.85 10.01 0.01
CA ALA A 48 11.88 9.85 1.02
C ALA A 48 11.29 9.33 2.34
N ASP A 49 10.16 9.89 2.77
CA ASP A 49 9.46 9.48 3.99
C ASP A 49 8.96 8.04 3.89
N ALA A 50 8.33 7.67 2.76
CA ALA A 50 7.85 6.30 2.54
C ALA A 50 8.99 5.28 2.52
N LYS A 51 10.11 5.60 1.84
CA LYS A 51 11.29 4.72 1.83
C LYS A 51 11.86 4.54 3.23
N SER A 52 12.02 5.64 3.97
CA SER A 52 12.56 5.61 5.34
C SER A 52 11.66 4.83 6.30
N TYR A 53 10.35 4.98 6.16
CA TYR A 53 9.38 4.21 6.95
C TYR A 53 9.48 2.70 6.65
N LEU A 54 9.48 2.31 5.38
CA LEU A 54 9.52 0.91 4.96
C LEU A 54 10.82 0.22 5.38
N THR A 55 11.96 0.88 5.24
CA THR A 55 13.25 0.31 5.67
C THR A 55 13.41 0.34 7.20
N GLY A 56 12.86 1.34 7.87
CA GLY A 56 12.95 1.50 9.33
C GLY A 56 12.04 0.56 10.13
N ILE A 57 10.90 0.14 9.59
CA ILE A 57 9.97 -0.76 10.30
C ILE A 57 10.38 -2.23 10.24
N LEU A 58 11.22 -2.62 9.28
CA LEU A 58 11.63 -4.02 9.08
C LEU A 58 12.27 -4.65 10.33
N PRO A 59 13.23 -4.02 11.02
CA PRO A 59 13.79 -4.58 12.26
C PRO A 59 12.73 -4.78 13.35
N LEU A 60 11.78 -3.83 13.49
CA LEU A 60 10.70 -3.90 14.47
C LEU A 60 9.76 -5.08 14.20
N GLN A 61 9.50 -5.38 12.93
CA GLN A 61 8.69 -6.53 12.52
C GLN A 61 9.37 -7.88 12.83
N MET A 62 10.67 -7.88 13.11
CA MET A 62 11.47 -9.08 13.37
C MET A 62 11.90 -9.22 14.85
N GLU A 63 11.38 -8.39 15.75
CA GLU A 63 11.71 -8.48 17.19
C GLU A 63 11.07 -9.71 17.88
N THR A 64 10.01 -10.26 17.30
CA THR A 64 9.28 -11.40 17.86
C THR A 64 9.53 -12.68 17.04
N ASN A 65 9.44 -13.84 17.71
CA ASN A 65 9.53 -15.13 17.02
C ASN A 65 8.46 -15.29 15.93
N GLU A 66 7.25 -14.77 16.17
CA GLU A 66 6.18 -14.77 15.18
C GLU A 66 6.55 -13.92 13.95
N GLY A 67 7.12 -12.73 14.17
CA GLY A 67 7.60 -11.86 13.11
C GLY A 67 8.69 -12.51 12.25
N VAL A 68 9.69 -13.12 12.88
CA VAL A 68 10.76 -13.85 12.19
C VAL A 68 10.21 -15.05 11.40
N ALA A 69 9.35 -15.86 12.02
CA ALA A 69 8.74 -17.02 11.35
C ALA A 69 7.87 -16.58 10.16
N GLY A 70 7.11 -15.49 10.30
CA GLY A 70 6.33 -14.90 9.23
C GLY A 70 7.20 -14.42 8.06
N ALA A 71 8.30 -13.73 8.34
CA ALA A 71 9.23 -13.27 7.31
C ALA A 71 9.84 -14.45 6.52
N LEU A 72 10.32 -15.48 7.22
CA LEU A 72 10.88 -16.69 6.59
C LEU A 72 9.84 -17.43 5.74
N LEU A 73 8.60 -17.53 6.23
CA LEU A 73 7.50 -18.13 5.47
C LEU A 73 7.23 -17.37 4.17
N GLN A 74 7.17 -16.03 4.21
CA GLN A 74 6.96 -15.21 3.01
C GLN A 74 8.13 -15.33 2.03
N MET A 75 9.37 -15.31 2.52
CA MET A 75 10.56 -15.52 1.70
C MET A 75 10.53 -16.86 0.97
N HIS A 76 10.15 -17.93 1.66
CA HIS A 76 10.04 -19.25 1.07
C HIS A 76 8.87 -19.33 0.07
N LEU A 77 7.69 -18.85 0.45
CA LEU A 77 6.47 -18.87 -0.36
C LEU A 77 6.67 -18.17 -1.72
N TYR A 78 7.34 -17.02 -1.72
CA TYR A 78 7.61 -16.23 -2.92
C TYR A 78 9.00 -16.48 -3.53
N GLN A 79 9.76 -17.45 -3.01
CA GLN A 79 11.09 -17.82 -3.52
C GLN A 79 12.05 -16.61 -3.62
N LEU A 80 12.06 -15.75 -2.59
CA LEU A 80 12.77 -14.47 -2.61
C LEU A 80 14.29 -14.61 -2.41
N GLY A 81 14.75 -15.79 -2.00
CA GLY A 81 16.13 -16.08 -1.61
C GLY A 81 16.40 -15.83 -0.13
N ASP A 82 17.39 -16.53 0.42
CA ASP A 82 17.72 -16.52 1.85
C ASP A 82 18.28 -15.16 2.32
N ASP A 83 18.79 -14.35 1.39
CA ASP A 83 19.38 -13.04 1.65
C ASP A 83 18.39 -11.86 1.45
N PHE A 84 17.10 -12.16 1.18
CA PHE A 84 16.11 -11.13 0.84
C PHE A 84 16.01 -10.01 1.87
N ILE A 85 16.03 -10.34 3.16
CA ILE A 85 15.95 -9.36 4.25
C ILE A 85 17.13 -8.39 4.22
N VAL A 86 18.31 -8.86 3.84
CA VAL A 86 19.51 -8.03 3.70
C VAL A 86 19.41 -7.12 2.47
N ARG A 87 18.86 -7.62 1.36
CA ARG A 87 18.66 -6.85 0.12
C ARG A 87 17.46 -5.90 0.16
N TYR A 88 16.52 -6.09 1.08
CA TYR A 88 15.25 -5.36 1.09
C TYR A 88 15.43 -3.83 1.09
N PRO A 89 16.30 -3.23 1.93
CA PRO A 89 16.51 -1.78 1.89
C PRO A 89 17.01 -1.29 0.54
N ASP A 90 17.96 -1.98 -0.08
CA ASP A 90 18.49 -1.61 -1.39
C ASP A 90 17.41 -1.68 -2.47
N ILE A 91 16.58 -2.74 -2.45
CA ILE A 91 15.42 -2.87 -3.35
C ILE A 91 14.49 -1.66 -3.19
N ILE A 92 14.13 -1.30 -1.95
CA ILE A 92 13.26 -0.14 -1.69
C ILE A 92 13.92 1.16 -2.20
N HIS A 93 15.24 1.32 -2.02
CA HIS A 93 15.95 2.50 -2.49
C HIS A 93 15.98 2.62 -4.02
N THR A 94 15.93 1.51 -4.77
CA THR A 94 15.88 1.53 -6.24
C THR A 94 14.56 2.01 -6.82
N ILE A 95 13.47 2.00 -6.05
CA ILE A 95 12.13 2.37 -6.54
C ILE A 95 12.09 3.86 -6.90
N SER A 96 11.74 4.17 -8.14
CA SER A 96 11.61 5.55 -8.63
C SER A 96 10.18 6.07 -8.56
N LYS A 97 10.01 7.39 -8.69
CA LYS A 97 8.68 8.01 -8.86
C LYS A 97 7.95 7.48 -10.08
N ALA A 98 8.68 7.17 -11.15
CA ALA A 98 8.12 6.63 -12.38
C ALA A 98 7.56 5.21 -12.16
N ASP A 99 8.26 4.37 -11.39
CA ASP A 99 7.77 3.02 -11.05
C ASP A 99 6.47 3.09 -10.24
N ILE A 100 6.40 4.01 -9.28
CA ILE A 100 5.20 4.25 -8.46
C ILE A 100 4.04 4.73 -9.34
N GLN A 101 4.29 5.70 -10.23
CA GLN A 101 3.28 6.23 -11.13
C GLN A 101 2.77 5.16 -12.10
N ALA A 102 3.67 4.36 -12.67
CA ALA A 102 3.30 3.25 -13.54
C ALA A 102 2.44 2.20 -12.81
N ALA A 103 2.79 1.87 -11.55
CA ALA A 103 2.00 0.98 -10.73
C ALA A 103 0.62 1.57 -10.40
N ALA A 104 0.54 2.86 -10.05
CA ALA A 104 -0.72 3.55 -9.78
C ALA A 104 -1.64 3.56 -11.02
N GLN A 105 -1.10 3.90 -12.19
CA GLN A 105 -1.85 3.91 -13.44
C GLN A 105 -2.39 2.53 -13.83
N LYS A 106 -1.60 1.48 -13.58
CA LYS A 106 -1.94 0.09 -13.90
C LYS A 106 -2.96 -0.52 -12.95
N TYR A 107 -2.83 -0.27 -11.65
CA TYR A 107 -3.58 -1.03 -10.63
C TYR A 107 -4.68 -0.23 -9.93
N LEU A 108 -4.61 1.11 -9.87
CA LEU A 108 -5.57 1.93 -9.13
C LEU A 108 -6.66 2.50 -10.04
N ASN A 109 -7.49 1.65 -10.63
CA ASN A 109 -8.59 2.16 -11.45
C ASN A 109 -9.72 2.76 -10.60
N HIS A 110 -9.79 4.09 -10.53
CA HIS A 110 -10.84 4.82 -9.78
C HIS A 110 -12.25 4.64 -10.35
N GLU A 111 -12.41 4.15 -11.58
CA GLU A 111 -13.73 3.88 -12.18
C GLU A 111 -14.25 2.47 -11.85
N LEU A 112 -13.38 1.57 -11.39
CA LEU A 112 -13.71 0.18 -11.07
C LEU A 112 -13.40 -0.09 -9.61
N TYR A 113 -14.37 0.18 -8.73
CA TYR A 113 -14.24 -0.05 -7.29
C TYR A 113 -15.50 -0.70 -6.71
N VAL A 114 -15.31 -1.35 -5.57
CA VAL A 114 -16.40 -1.88 -4.73
C VAL A 114 -16.46 -1.05 -3.45
N LEU A 115 -17.64 -0.56 -3.10
CA LEU A 115 -17.88 0.24 -1.90
C LEU A 115 -18.67 -0.58 -0.88
N SER A 116 -18.19 -0.59 0.36
CA SER A 116 -18.90 -1.15 1.51
C SER A 116 -18.94 -0.11 2.62
N ILE A 117 -20.14 0.23 3.08
CA ILE A 117 -20.36 1.16 4.20
C ILE A 117 -20.99 0.38 5.34
N GLY A 118 -20.38 0.45 6.52
CA GLY A 118 -20.93 -0.12 7.75
C GLY A 118 -21.23 0.99 8.75
N GLY A 119 -22.48 1.08 9.22
CA GLY A 119 -22.90 2.06 10.23
C GLY A 119 -24.23 2.74 9.90
N PRO A 120 -24.63 3.77 10.68
CA PRO A 120 -25.89 4.49 10.50
C PRO A 120 -25.82 5.48 9.33
N TYR A 121 -25.61 4.97 8.13
CA TYR A 121 -25.61 5.73 6.88
C TYR A 121 -27.03 5.73 6.28
N GLN A 122 -27.47 6.89 5.81
CA GLN A 122 -28.69 7.06 5.03
C GLN A 122 -28.27 7.62 3.67
N ALA A 123 -28.63 6.91 2.60
CA ALA A 123 -28.39 7.31 1.22
C ALA A 123 -29.36 8.40 0.75
#